data_AF-A0A7W3UK20-F1
#
_entry.id   AF-A0A7W3UK20-F1
#
_cell.length_a   1.000
_cell.length_b   1.000
_cell.length_c   1.000
_cell.angle_alpha   90.00
_cell.angle_beta   90.00
_cell.angle_gamma   90.00
#
_symmetry.space_group_name_H-M   'P 1'
#
loop_
_entity.id
_entity.type
_entity.pdbx_description
1 polymer ?
#
loop_
_entity_poly.entity_id
_entity_poly.type
_entity_poly.pdbx_seq_one_letter_code
_entity_poly.pdbx_strand_id
1 'polypeptide(L)'
;MNKKYCPNCGKQQPQNAKFCSNCGYDFRELMQRRSVKKRSRNRQNKIALLILLLGVLSLVIVLITSQRGNHYKSHELATTSSAVNSSMSSTTEDDSEQSTTEAGNQTNILPANIGPRVSAAAITYYAVKNSDATWGDFFGLDTNKGITVRLSTDEELLSKLTDRGQGMAYEVFNYHGVTSNDNTSFIYTIDKNDNINIYYLSPRSNADTYEPTVTISRSEIISYLNNHHYANNVKALGEKVVIEK
;
A
#
# COMPACT_ATOMS: atom_id res chain seq x y z
N MET A 1 12.25 -1.52 23.31
CA MET A 1 11.42 -0.29 23.37
C MET A 1 10.50 -0.28 22.16
N ASN A 2 9.17 -0.31 22.35
CA ASN A 2 8.24 -0.25 21.22
C ASN A 2 8.29 1.15 20.57
N LYS A 3 8.56 1.18 19.27
CA LYS A 3 8.78 2.39 18.47
C LYS A 3 7.98 2.28 17.17
N LYS A 4 7.55 3.41 16.63
CA LYS A 4 6.86 3.48 15.34
C LYS A 4 7.53 4.43 14.37
N TYR A 5 7.31 4.20 13.08
CA TYR A 5 7.85 5.07 12.04
C TYR A 5 6.77 5.99 11.51
N CYS A 6 7.13 7.27 11.36
CA CYS A 6 6.27 8.23 10.71
C CYS A 6 6.10 7.82 9.25
N PRO A 7 4.88 7.57 8.75
CA PRO A 7 4.69 7.25 7.33
C PRO A 7 5.08 8.42 6.41
N ASN A 8 4.83 9.65 6.85
CA ASN A 8 5.11 10.84 6.04
C ASN A 8 6.61 11.13 5.89
N CYS A 9 7.40 10.96 6.96
CA CYS A 9 8.81 11.35 6.95
C CYS A 9 9.78 10.26 7.38
N GLY A 10 9.33 9.03 7.60
CA GLY A 10 10.15 7.87 8.02
C GLY A 10 10.87 8.00 9.35
N LYS A 11 10.77 9.13 10.06
CA LYS A 11 11.45 9.32 11.34
C LYS A 11 10.88 8.37 12.38
N GLN A 12 11.76 7.76 13.17
CA GLN A 12 11.39 6.97 14.34
C GLN A 12 10.69 7.88 15.37
N GLN A 13 9.61 7.37 15.95
CA GLN A 13 8.76 8.05 16.91
C GLN A 13 8.39 7.10 18.07
N PRO A 14 8.11 7.63 19.26
CA PRO A 14 7.52 6.86 20.35
C PRO A 14 6.20 6.20 19.94
N GLN A 15 5.91 4.99 20.43
CA GLN A 15 4.68 4.26 20.09
C GLN A 15 3.40 5.08 20.35
N ASN A 16 3.38 5.83 21.44
CA ASN A 16 2.27 6.67 21.89
C ASN A 16 2.27 8.09 21.30
N ALA A 17 3.19 8.42 20.40
CA ALA A 17 3.23 9.76 19.79
C ALA A 17 1.94 10.02 19.01
N LYS A 18 1.21 11.09 19.33
CA LYS A 18 0.00 11.47 18.59
C LYS A 18 0.35 12.15 17.26
N PHE A 19 1.45 12.88 17.24
CA PHE A 19 1.99 13.56 16.06
C PHE A 19 3.46 13.21 15.87
N CYS A 20 3.95 13.30 14.63
CA CYS A 20 5.37 13.18 14.36
C CYS A 20 6.10 14.45 14.78
N SER A 21 7.10 14.31 15.66
CA SER A 21 7.94 15.43 16.12
C SER A 21 8.79 16.06 15.01
N ASN A 22 8.93 15.40 13.85
CA ASN A 22 9.75 15.87 12.75
C ASN A 22 8.96 16.56 11.63
N CYS A 23 7.73 16.13 11.37
CA CYS A 23 6.95 16.63 10.22
C CYS A 23 5.48 16.95 10.53
N GLY A 24 5.07 16.85 11.81
CA GLY A 24 3.69 17.16 12.22
C GLY A 24 2.63 16.12 11.87
N TYR A 25 2.97 15.02 11.16
CA TYR A 25 2.02 13.99 10.75
C TYR A 25 1.17 13.46 11.92
N ASP A 26 -0.16 13.47 11.77
CA ASP A 26 -1.10 12.99 12.79
C ASP A 26 -1.31 11.48 12.67
N PHE A 27 -0.83 10.74 13.68
CA PHE A 27 -0.96 9.29 13.73
C PHE A 27 -2.39 8.80 14.02
N ARG A 28 -3.31 9.69 14.42
CA ARG A 28 -4.70 9.34 14.74
C ARG A 28 -5.53 9.08 13.49
N GLU A 29 -5.17 9.68 12.36
CA GLU A 29 -5.89 9.50 11.09
C GLU A 29 -5.94 8.03 10.66
N LEU A 30 -4.84 7.31 10.88
CA LEU A 30 -4.75 5.86 10.63
C LEU A 30 -5.73 5.04 11.47
N MET A 31 -5.95 5.42 12.73
CA MET A 31 -6.84 4.70 13.65
C MET A 31 -8.31 4.98 13.35
N GLN A 32 -8.62 6.19 12.87
CA GLN A 32 -9.99 6.60 12.58
C GLN A 32 -10.49 6.00 11.25
N ARG A 33 -9.63 5.91 10.22
CA ARG A 33 -9.97 5.23 8.96
C ARG A 33 -10.28 3.73 9.16
N ARG A 34 -9.56 3.05 10.06
CA ARG A 34 -9.78 1.63 10.40
C ARG A 34 -11.16 1.35 11.01
N SER A 35 -11.65 2.23 11.90
CA SER A 35 -12.94 2.03 12.57
C SER A 35 -14.15 2.29 11.65
N VAL A 36 -14.01 3.24 10.72
CA VAL A 36 -15.08 3.59 9.77
C VAL A 36 -15.25 2.51 8.69
N LYS A 37 -14.16 2.03 8.06
CA LYS A 37 -14.23 1.02 6.99
C LYS A 37 -14.76 -0.35 7.50
N LYS A 38 -14.34 -0.77 8.70
CA LYS A 38 -14.79 -2.04 9.34
C LYS A 38 -16.29 -2.05 9.65
N ARG A 39 -16.86 -0.90 10.04
CA ARG A 39 -18.30 -0.77 10.34
C ARG A 39 -19.16 -0.85 9.08
N SER A 40 -18.67 -0.32 7.96
CA SER A 40 -19.34 -0.37 6.65
C SER A 40 -19.46 -1.81 6.11
N ARG A 41 -18.35 -2.57 6.09
CA ARG A 41 -18.33 -3.95 5.54
C ARG A 41 -19.20 -4.93 6.33
N ASN A 42 -19.21 -4.83 7.67
CA ASN A 42 -20.08 -5.67 8.50
C ASN A 42 -21.57 -5.33 8.32
N ARG A 43 -21.90 -4.06 8.06
CA ARG A 43 -23.28 -3.63 7.74
C ARG A 43 -23.71 -4.14 6.36
N GLN A 44 -22.83 -4.09 5.36
CA GLN A 44 -23.11 -4.62 4.02
C GLN A 44 -23.28 -6.15 4.01
N ASN A 45 -22.42 -6.90 4.71
CA ASN A 45 -22.56 -8.36 4.81
C ASN A 45 -23.86 -8.76 5.53
N LYS A 46 -24.29 -8.01 6.55
CA LYS A 46 -25.58 -8.23 7.21
C LYS A 46 -26.78 -7.92 6.30
N ILE A 47 -26.70 -6.86 5.50
CA ILE A 47 -27.74 -6.52 4.52
C ILE A 47 -27.81 -7.58 3.42
N ALA A 48 -26.68 -8.03 2.89
CA ALA A 48 -26.63 -9.09 1.88
C ALA A 48 -27.22 -10.41 2.40
N LEU A 49 -26.92 -10.78 3.66
CA LEU A 49 -27.47 -11.98 4.30
C LEU A 49 -28.98 -11.87 4.54
N LEU A 50 -29.48 -10.69 4.92
CA LEU A 50 -30.93 -10.43 5.04
C LEU A 50 -31.64 -10.52 3.68
N ILE A 51 -31.08 -9.95 2.62
CA ILE A 51 -31.64 -10.03 1.26
C ILE A 51 -31.69 -11.49 0.78
N LEU A 52 -30.63 -12.26 1.04
CA LEU A 52 -30.58 -13.68 0.69
C LEU A 52 -31.65 -14.49 1.44
N LEU A 53 -31.83 -14.26 2.75
CA LEU A 53 -32.88 -14.91 3.54
C LEU A 53 -34.29 -14.54 3.06
N LEU A 54 -34.54 -13.27 2.74
CA LEU A 54 -35.82 -12.82 2.20
C LEU A 54 -36.09 -13.42 0.81
N GLY A 55 -35.07 -13.52 -0.04
CA GLY A 55 -35.14 -14.19 -1.33
C GLY A 55 -35.52 -15.66 -1.19
N VAL A 56 -34.83 -16.41 -0.30
CA VAL A 56 -35.14 -17.81 -0.03
C VAL A 56 -36.56 -17.98 0.54
N LEU A 57 -36.97 -17.13 1.48
CA LEU A 57 -38.31 -17.14 2.05
C LEU A 57 -39.38 -16.89 0.98
N SER A 58 -39.15 -15.91 0.09
CA SER A 58 -40.07 -15.63 -1.03
C SER A 58 -40.17 -16.79 -2.01
N LEU A 59 -39.06 -17.47 -2.32
CA LEU A 59 -39.03 -18.66 -3.16
C LEU A 59 -39.86 -19.80 -2.53
N VAL A 60 -39.70 -20.03 -1.22
CA VAL A 60 -40.46 -21.05 -0.48
C VAL A 60 -41.96 -20.73 -0.48
N ILE A 61 -42.34 -19.46 -0.31
CA ILE A 61 -43.75 -19.02 -0.38
C ILE A 61 -44.32 -19.24 -1.79
N VAL A 62 -43.56 -18.95 -2.85
CA VAL A 62 -43.98 -19.20 -4.24
C VAL A 62 -44.16 -20.70 -4.49
N LEU A 63 -43.26 -21.55 -3.99
CA LEU A 63 -43.40 -23.01 -4.10
C LEU A 63 -44.66 -23.52 -3.36
N ILE A 64 -44.96 -22.98 -2.18
CA ILE A 64 -46.17 -23.33 -1.42
C ILE A 64 -47.45 -22.86 -2.12
N THR A 65 -47.45 -21.62 -2.64
CA THR A 65 -48.61 -21.06 -3.35
C THR A 65 -48.82 -21.68 -4.73
N SER A 66 -47.76 -22.20 -5.36
CA SER A 66 -47.84 -22.91 -6.65
C SER A 66 -48.54 -24.28 -6.58
N GLN A 67 -48.79 -24.83 -5.38
CA GLN A 67 -49.67 -25.99 -5.20
C GLN A 67 -51.17 -25.63 -5.16
N ARG A 68 -51.53 -24.36 -5.29
CA ARG A 68 -52.90 -23.89 -5.48
C ARG A 68 -52.97 -23.12 -6.78
N GLY A 69 -53.37 -23.80 -7.84
CA GLY A 69 -53.60 -23.19 -9.14
C GLY A 69 -54.60 -22.04 -9.02
N ASN A 70 -54.23 -20.88 -9.56
CA ASN A 70 -55.14 -20.03 -10.32
C ASN A 70 -54.38 -18.90 -11.04
N HIS A 71 -54.42 -19.00 -12.36
CA HIS A 71 -54.58 -17.92 -13.35
C HIS A 71 -53.99 -16.53 -13.02
N TYR A 72 -52.85 -16.20 -13.65
CA TYR A 72 -52.35 -14.83 -13.75
C TYR A 72 -52.56 -14.30 -15.18
N LYS A 73 -53.34 -13.21 -15.32
CA LYS A 73 -53.47 -12.44 -16.56
C LYS A 73 -52.32 -11.45 -16.69
N SER A 74 -51.75 -11.39 -17.88
CA SER A 74 -50.80 -10.39 -18.35
C SER A 74 -51.44 -9.01 -18.50
N HIS A 75 -50.63 -7.95 -18.32
CA HIS A 75 -50.82 -6.71 -19.05
C HIS A 75 -49.47 -6.12 -19.47
N GLU A 76 -49.47 -5.64 -20.70
CA GLU A 76 -48.36 -5.14 -21.49
C GLU A 76 -48.29 -3.61 -21.45
N LEU A 77 -47.10 -3.11 -21.83
CA LEU A 77 -46.80 -1.80 -22.46
C LEU A 77 -46.81 -0.57 -21.51
N ALA A 78 -46.00 0.48 -21.68
CA ALA A 78 -45.22 0.94 -22.82
C ALA A 78 -44.21 2.02 -22.37
N THR A 79 -43.08 2.14 -23.11
CA THR A 79 -42.43 3.40 -23.59
C THR A 79 -42.04 4.48 -22.55
N THR A 80 -40.83 5.06 -22.49
CA THR A 80 -40.19 5.88 -23.53
C THR A 80 -38.87 6.44 -22.97
N SER A 81 -37.82 6.37 -23.79
CA SER A 81 -36.68 7.30 -24.00
C SER A 81 -36.09 8.14 -22.86
N SER A 82 -34.76 8.16 -22.74
CA SER A 82 -33.92 9.18 -23.39
C SER A 82 -32.44 9.07 -22.98
N ALA A 83 -31.56 9.23 -23.97
CA ALA A 83 -30.13 9.42 -23.81
C ALA A 83 -29.82 10.91 -23.56
N VAL A 84 -28.86 11.23 -22.67
CA VAL A 84 -28.00 12.42 -22.80
C VAL A 84 -26.64 12.14 -22.15
N ASN A 85 -25.59 12.17 -22.96
CA ASN A 85 -24.19 12.38 -22.54
C ASN A 85 -24.00 13.87 -22.24
N SER A 86 -23.18 14.21 -21.24
CA SER A 86 -22.33 15.43 -21.28
C SER A 86 -21.25 15.40 -20.20
N SER A 87 -20.03 15.65 -20.68
CA SER A 87 -18.75 15.84 -19.99
C SER A 87 -18.62 17.23 -19.35
N MET A 88 -17.73 17.40 -18.36
CA MET A 88 -16.96 18.64 -18.07
C MET A 88 -15.86 18.27 -17.03
N SER A 89 -14.56 18.30 -17.32
CA SER A 89 -13.59 19.43 -17.22
C SER A 89 -13.72 20.23 -15.90
N SER A 90 -12.68 20.58 -15.14
CA SER A 90 -11.34 21.06 -15.50
C SER A 90 -10.46 21.21 -14.22
N THR A 91 -9.14 20.97 -14.38
CA THR A 91 -7.91 21.70 -13.90
C THR A 91 -7.97 22.66 -12.69
N THR A 92 -6.94 22.92 -11.85
CA THR A 92 -5.51 23.30 -12.03
C THR A 92 -4.80 23.29 -10.63
N GLU A 93 -3.50 22.93 -10.51
CA GLU A 93 -2.33 23.79 -10.09
C GLU A 93 -2.32 24.23 -8.61
N ASP A 94 -1.24 24.41 -7.84
CA ASP A 94 0.23 24.38 -7.94
C ASP A 94 0.78 24.52 -6.49
N ASP A 95 2.11 24.47 -6.37
CA ASP A 95 3.03 25.05 -5.39
C ASP A 95 3.75 24.13 -4.37
N SER A 96 5.05 23.92 -4.66
CA SER A 96 6.22 24.52 -3.97
C SER A 96 6.21 24.48 -2.42
N GLU A 97 7.27 24.17 -1.68
CA GLU A 97 8.70 24.33 -1.92
C GLU A 97 9.50 23.73 -0.73
N GLN A 98 10.80 23.55 -0.96
CA GLN A 98 11.92 23.80 -0.04
C GLN A 98 12.56 22.67 0.80
N SER A 99 13.86 22.58 0.50
CA SER A 99 14.97 21.80 1.01
C SER A 99 15.41 22.16 2.43
N THR A 100 16.06 21.20 3.11
CA THR A 100 17.17 21.50 4.01
C THR A 100 18.36 20.62 3.64
N THR A 101 19.38 21.26 3.09
CA THR A 101 20.75 20.77 2.90
C THR A 101 21.47 20.68 4.24
N GLU A 102 21.95 19.48 4.60
CA GLU A 102 23.10 19.34 5.51
C GLU A 102 24.30 18.86 4.67
N ALA A 103 25.24 19.77 4.47
CA ALA A 103 26.58 19.47 3.98
C ALA A 103 27.42 18.93 5.15
N GLY A 104 28.02 17.74 5.00
CA GLY A 104 28.86 17.16 6.03
C GLY A 104 29.55 15.86 5.60
N ASN A 105 30.73 16.00 5.01
CA ASN A 105 31.77 14.98 4.79
C ASN A 105 31.43 13.80 3.86
N GLN A 106 32.10 13.73 2.72
CA GLN A 106 32.06 12.60 1.78
C GLN A 106 32.77 11.38 2.38
N THR A 107 32.14 10.74 3.36
CA THR A 107 32.40 9.34 3.65
C THR A 107 31.46 8.52 2.76
N ASN A 108 32.02 7.60 1.97
CA ASN A 108 31.27 6.70 1.08
C ASN A 108 30.56 5.60 1.88
N ILE A 109 29.83 6.00 2.92
CA ILE A 109 29.05 5.16 3.81
C ILE A 109 27.68 5.79 4.06
N LEU A 110 26.69 4.95 4.26
CA LEU A 110 25.39 5.31 4.79
C LEU A 110 25.47 5.33 6.32
N PRO A 111 25.07 6.42 6.98
CA PRO A 111 24.98 6.45 8.44
C PRO A 111 23.86 5.51 8.93
N ALA A 112 23.86 5.17 10.22
CA ALA A 112 22.82 4.33 10.81
C ALA A 112 21.41 4.96 10.74
N ASN A 113 21.35 6.30 10.76
CA ASN A 113 20.10 7.05 10.66
C ASN A 113 20.05 7.75 9.32
N ILE A 114 19.22 7.24 8.41
CA ILE A 114 18.99 7.76 7.08
C ILE A 114 17.55 8.24 6.95
N GLY A 115 17.34 9.32 6.20
CA GLY A 115 16.01 9.86 5.92
C GLY A 115 15.12 8.87 5.14
N PRO A 116 13.81 9.14 5.03
CA PRO A 116 12.83 8.20 4.48
C PRO A 116 13.12 7.81 3.04
N ARG A 117 13.47 8.79 2.20
CA ARG A 117 13.79 8.59 0.79
C ARG A 117 15.02 7.69 0.63
N VAL A 118 16.09 8.00 1.36
CA VAL A 118 17.31 7.19 1.37
C VAL A 118 17.06 5.81 1.97
N SER A 119 16.19 5.68 2.98
CA SER A 119 15.79 4.39 3.54
C SER A 119 15.03 3.54 2.52
N ALA A 120 14.11 4.11 1.76
CA ALA A 120 13.37 3.36 0.75
C ALA A 120 14.27 2.97 -0.43
N ALA A 121 15.17 3.87 -0.84
CA ALA A 121 16.23 3.56 -1.80
C ALA A 121 17.13 2.42 -1.29
N ALA A 122 17.55 2.44 -0.02
CA ALA A 122 18.39 1.41 0.58
C ALA A 122 17.71 0.03 0.56
N ILE A 123 16.44 -0.04 0.98
CA ILE A 123 15.65 -1.28 0.96
C ILE A 123 15.50 -1.81 -0.47
N THR A 124 15.18 -0.93 -1.41
CA THR A 124 15.02 -1.30 -2.83
C THR A 124 16.33 -1.79 -3.43
N TYR A 125 17.42 -1.08 -3.19
CA TYR A 125 18.74 -1.44 -3.70
C TYR A 125 19.23 -2.76 -3.10
N TYR A 126 19.01 -2.98 -1.80
CA TYR A 126 19.27 -4.26 -1.15
C TYR A 126 18.45 -5.39 -1.77
N ALA A 127 17.14 -5.20 -1.92
CA ALA A 127 16.26 -6.23 -2.51
C ALA A 127 16.71 -6.64 -3.92
N VAL A 128 17.12 -5.67 -4.74
CA VAL A 128 17.56 -5.88 -6.13
C VAL A 128 18.96 -6.48 -6.24
N LYS A 129 19.88 -6.14 -5.34
CA LYS A 129 21.29 -6.58 -5.42
C LYS A 129 21.60 -7.81 -4.59
N ASN A 130 20.77 -8.13 -3.59
CA ASN A 130 20.95 -9.34 -2.81
C ASN A 130 20.61 -10.57 -3.68
N SER A 131 21.61 -11.40 -3.96
CA SER A 131 21.56 -12.53 -4.90
C SER A 131 20.55 -13.62 -4.54
N ASP A 132 20.14 -13.69 -3.27
CA ASP A 132 19.13 -14.65 -2.80
C ASP A 132 17.70 -14.26 -3.22
N ALA A 133 17.53 -13.03 -3.69
CA ALA A 133 16.25 -12.45 -4.00
C ALA A 133 16.21 -12.14 -5.51
N THR A 134 15.36 -12.84 -6.26
CA THR A 134 15.26 -12.80 -7.74
C THR A 134 14.79 -11.45 -8.30
N TRP A 135 14.72 -10.40 -7.48
CA TRP A 135 14.20 -9.08 -7.81
C TRP A 135 14.99 -8.35 -8.90
N GLY A 136 16.29 -8.60 -9.01
CA GLY A 136 17.12 -7.98 -10.04
C GLY A 136 16.55 -8.14 -11.45
N ASP A 137 16.01 -9.33 -11.73
CA ASP A 137 15.47 -9.69 -13.04
C ASP A 137 14.04 -9.17 -13.25
N PHE A 138 13.27 -9.00 -12.16
CA PHE A 138 11.85 -8.64 -12.24
C PHE A 138 11.57 -7.15 -12.01
N PHE A 139 12.36 -6.47 -11.18
CA PHE A 139 12.10 -5.09 -10.77
C PHE A 139 12.72 -4.07 -11.73
N GLY A 140 13.73 -4.45 -12.53
CA GLY A 140 14.29 -3.60 -13.59
C GLY A 140 14.72 -2.22 -13.10
N LEU A 141 15.42 -2.15 -11.95
CA LEU A 141 15.81 -0.89 -11.32
C LEU A 141 16.79 -0.12 -12.22
N ASP A 142 16.29 0.92 -12.88
CA ASP A 142 17.12 1.93 -13.54
C ASP A 142 17.42 3.04 -12.52
N THR A 143 18.63 3.06 -11.96
CA THR A 143 19.03 4.08 -10.97
C THR A 143 19.01 5.52 -11.53
N ASN A 144 18.88 5.68 -12.84
CA ASN A 144 18.70 6.99 -13.46
C ASN A 144 17.25 7.49 -13.35
N LYS A 145 16.28 6.56 -13.38
CA LYS A 145 14.84 6.81 -13.31
C LYS A 145 14.38 6.48 -11.88
N GLY A 146 14.03 7.51 -11.11
CA GLY A 146 13.68 7.34 -9.70
C GLY A 146 12.54 6.36 -9.44
N ILE A 147 12.35 6.00 -8.18
CA ILE A 147 11.29 5.10 -7.74
C ILE A 147 10.16 5.86 -7.05
N THR A 148 8.97 5.29 -7.11
CA THR A 148 7.81 5.76 -6.33
C THR A 148 7.51 4.76 -5.23
N VAL A 149 7.31 5.25 -4.01
CA VAL A 149 6.97 4.45 -2.85
C VAL A 149 5.63 4.91 -2.34
N ARG A 150 4.59 4.12 -2.58
CA ARG A 150 3.25 4.41 -2.08
C ARG A 150 3.05 3.74 -0.72
N LEU A 151 2.72 4.54 0.28
CA LEU A 151 2.30 4.03 1.55
C LEU A 151 0.85 3.53 1.44
N SER A 152 0.63 2.27 1.79
CA SER A 152 -0.70 1.68 1.79
C SER A 152 -1.12 1.23 3.19
N THR A 153 -2.31 1.67 3.58
CA THR A 153 -3.03 1.12 4.74
C THR A 153 -4.27 0.34 4.29
N ASP A 154 -4.30 -0.11 3.04
CA ASP A 154 -5.45 -0.84 2.54
C ASP A 154 -5.53 -2.22 3.20
N GLU A 155 -6.69 -2.51 3.80
CA GLU A 155 -6.88 -3.72 4.57
C GLU A 155 -6.94 -4.98 3.72
N GLU A 156 -7.30 -4.88 2.43
CA GLU A 156 -7.24 -6.01 1.51
C GLU A 156 -5.79 -6.40 1.26
N LEU A 157 -4.94 -5.43 0.90
CA LEU A 157 -3.51 -5.67 0.74
C LEU A 157 -2.90 -6.23 2.03
N LEU A 158 -3.12 -5.55 3.16
CA LEU A 158 -2.55 -5.99 4.44
C LEU A 158 -3.07 -7.36 4.88
N SER A 159 -4.28 -7.76 4.49
CA SER A 159 -4.80 -9.10 4.81
C SER A 159 -4.07 -10.23 4.08
N LYS A 160 -3.42 -9.91 2.96
CA LYS A 160 -2.62 -10.85 2.18
C LYS A 160 -1.17 -10.95 2.67
N LEU A 161 -0.72 -10.13 3.62
CA LEU A 161 0.65 -10.17 4.14
C LEU A 161 0.68 -10.85 5.51
N THR A 162 1.53 -11.86 5.68
CA THR A 162 1.64 -12.61 6.95
C THR A 162 2.19 -11.76 8.09
N ASP A 163 3.07 -10.81 7.78
CA ASP A 163 3.50 -9.75 8.69
C ASP A 163 3.08 -8.36 8.16
N ARG A 164 2.05 -7.82 8.80
CA ARG A 164 1.46 -6.52 8.47
C ARG A 164 2.33 -5.35 8.94
N GLY A 165 3.48 -5.62 9.54
CA GLY A 165 4.36 -4.66 10.19
C GLY A 165 3.58 -3.88 11.24
N GLN A 166 3.63 -2.56 11.15
CA GLN A 166 2.86 -1.66 12.02
C GLN A 166 1.46 -1.34 11.46
N GLY A 167 0.94 -2.22 10.60
CA GLY A 167 -0.34 -2.12 9.91
C GLY A 167 -0.33 -1.15 8.74
N MET A 168 0.81 -1.09 8.04
CA MET A 168 1.02 -0.35 6.80
C MET A 168 2.06 -1.09 5.95
N ALA A 169 1.90 -1.03 4.64
CA ALA A 169 2.82 -1.57 3.66
C ALA A 169 3.35 -0.45 2.77
N TYR A 170 4.51 -0.67 2.17
CA TYR A 170 5.15 0.23 1.23
C TYR A 170 5.20 -0.48 -0.12
N GLU A 171 4.37 -0.03 -1.05
CA GLU A 171 4.33 -0.49 -2.43
C GLU A 171 5.40 0.28 -3.22
N VAL A 172 6.30 -0.43 -3.88
CA VAL A 172 7.41 0.18 -4.62
C VAL A 172 7.18 0.00 -6.11
N PHE A 173 7.34 1.10 -6.85
CA PHE A 173 7.23 1.16 -8.30
C PHE A 173 8.55 1.68 -8.87
N ASN A 174 9.03 1.04 -9.94
CA ASN A 174 10.32 1.32 -10.55
C ASN A 174 10.37 2.60 -11.40
N TYR A 175 9.22 3.26 -11.61
CA TYR A 175 9.12 4.52 -12.35
C TYR A 175 8.19 5.53 -11.64
N HIS A 176 8.26 6.79 -12.05
CA HIS A 176 7.31 7.84 -11.65
C HIS A 176 6.05 7.83 -12.51
N GLY A 177 4.93 8.33 -11.97
CA GLY A 177 3.67 8.45 -12.71
C GLY A 177 2.93 7.12 -12.91
N VAL A 178 3.30 6.11 -12.13
CA VAL A 178 2.70 4.78 -12.16
C VAL A 178 1.30 4.87 -11.55
N THR A 179 0.29 4.40 -12.29
CA THR A 179 -1.10 4.54 -11.88
C THR A 179 -1.48 3.42 -10.92
N SER A 180 -2.61 3.58 -10.22
CA SER A 180 -3.16 2.57 -9.31
C SER A 180 -3.40 1.20 -9.94
N ASN A 181 -3.44 1.11 -11.28
CA ASN A 181 -3.74 -0.10 -12.02
C ASN A 181 -2.49 -0.91 -12.38
N ASP A 182 -1.30 -0.37 -12.11
CA ASP A 182 -0.05 -1.05 -12.35
C ASP A 182 0.21 -2.06 -11.23
N ASN A 183 0.37 -3.32 -11.62
CA ASN A 183 0.64 -4.41 -10.68
C ASN A 183 2.02 -4.21 -10.05
N THR A 184 2.08 -3.71 -8.82
CA THR A 184 3.31 -3.75 -8.03
C THR A 184 3.51 -5.16 -7.50
N SER A 185 4.65 -5.74 -7.84
CA SER A 185 5.09 -6.98 -7.23
C SER A 185 5.97 -6.74 -6.01
N PHE A 186 6.54 -5.53 -5.83
CA PHE A 186 7.48 -5.21 -4.76
C PHE A 186 6.83 -4.46 -3.61
N ILE A 187 6.64 -5.17 -2.51
CA ILE A 187 6.06 -4.63 -1.28
C ILE A 187 7.00 -4.90 -0.11
N TYR A 188 7.11 -3.98 0.83
CA TYR A 188 7.70 -4.27 2.12
C TYR A 188 6.88 -3.73 3.29
N THR A 189 7.02 -4.36 4.46
CA THR A 189 6.52 -3.84 5.74
C THR A 189 7.68 -3.60 6.70
N ILE A 190 7.46 -2.75 7.70
CA ILE A 190 8.43 -2.50 8.78
C ILE A 190 7.74 -2.91 10.08
N ASP A 191 8.34 -3.84 10.81
CA ASP A 191 7.82 -4.32 12.09
C ASP A 191 8.16 -3.36 13.26
N LYS A 192 7.83 -3.75 14.49
CA LYS A 192 8.10 -2.98 15.71
C LYS A 192 9.58 -3.02 16.16
N ASN A 193 10.34 -4.00 15.67
CA ASN A 193 11.74 -4.25 16.01
C ASN A 193 12.71 -3.67 14.99
N ASP A 194 12.18 -3.01 13.96
CA ASP A 194 12.93 -2.47 12.83
C ASP A 194 13.42 -3.49 11.81
N ASN A 195 12.73 -4.61 11.73
CA ASN A 195 12.90 -5.56 10.64
C ASN A 195 12.04 -5.13 9.44
N ILE A 196 12.63 -5.30 8.27
CA ILE A 196 12.01 -5.09 6.98
C ILE A 196 11.62 -6.47 6.45
N ASN A 197 10.32 -6.68 6.25
CA ASN A 197 9.77 -7.86 5.60
C ASN A 197 9.51 -7.52 4.13
N ILE A 198 10.21 -8.15 3.20
CA ILE A 198 10.08 -7.91 1.76
C ILE A 198 9.24 -9.02 1.14
N TYR A 199 8.23 -8.66 0.36
CA TYR A 199 7.26 -9.55 -0.27
C TYR A 199 7.28 -9.40 -1.78
N TYR A 200 7.25 -10.54 -2.48
CA TYR A 200 6.97 -10.63 -3.92
C TYR A 200 5.53 -11.07 -4.17
N LEU A 201 4.67 -10.14 -4.59
CA LEU A 201 3.30 -10.44 -4.97
C LEU A 201 3.26 -10.70 -6.48
N SER A 202 3.45 -11.96 -6.85
CA SER A 202 3.33 -12.39 -8.25
C SER A 202 1.91 -12.08 -8.76
N PRO A 203 1.76 -11.34 -9.89
CA PRO A 203 0.46 -11.05 -10.49
C PRO A 203 -0.28 -12.31 -10.97
N ARG A 204 0.45 -13.42 -11.13
CA ARG A 204 -0.09 -14.72 -11.54
C ARG A 204 -0.50 -15.61 -10.36
N SER A 205 -0.19 -15.20 -9.14
CA SER A 205 -0.52 -15.95 -7.93
C SER A 205 -1.92 -15.61 -7.45
N ASN A 206 -2.70 -16.63 -7.09
CA ASN A 206 -3.98 -16.54 -6.42
C ASN A 206 -3.88 -16.86 -4.93
N ALA A 207 -2.69 -16.71 -4.34
CA ALA A 207 -2.46 -17.00 -2.94
C ALA A 207 -3.29 -16.09 -2.02
N ASP A 208 -3.92 -16.68 -1.01
CA ASP A 208 -4.67 -15.94 0.01
C ASP A 208 -3.73 -15.09 0.89
N THR A 209 -2.52 -15.58 1.11
CA THR A 209 -1.47 -14.92 1.91
C THR A 209 -0.09 -15.12 1.30
N TYR A 210 0.78 -14.14 1.52
CA TYR A 210 2.16 -14.11 1.07
C TYR A 210 3.08 -14.02 2.29
N GLU A 211 4.06 -14.93 2.33
CA GLU A 211 5.18 -14.87 3.28
C GLU A 211 6.26 -13.92 2.77
N PRO A 212 7.02 -13.27 3.66
CA PRO A 212 8.15 -12.47 3.23
C PRO A 212 9.21 -13.37 2.59
N THR A 213 9.70 -12.95 1.44
CA THR A 213 10.85 -13.57 0.77
C THR A 213 12.12 -13.37 1.58
N VAL A 214 12.22 -12.24 2.29
CA VAL A 214 13.30 -11.96 3.24
C VAL A 214 12.78 -11.10 4.39
N THR A 215 13.27 -11.40 5.59
CA THR A 215 13.13 -10.57 6.79
C THR A 215 14.53 -10.21 7.29
N ILE A 216 14.84 -8.92 7.38
CA ILE A 216 16.18 -8.43 7.71
C ILE A 216 16.10 -7.10 8.49
N SER A 217 17.01 -6.85 9.42
CA SER A 217 17.03 -5.57 10.15
C SER A 217 17.54 -4.41 9.29
N ARG A 218 17.10 -3.18 9.59
CA ARG A 218 17.63 -1.98 8.90
C ARG A 218 19.15 -1.86 9.03
N SER A 219 19.71 -2.19 10.19
CA SER A 219 21.15 -2.15 10.43
C SER A 219 21.93 -3.12 9.54
N GLU A 220 21.38 -4.30 9.29
CA GLU A 220 22.01 -5.29 8.40
C GLU A 220 21.92 -4.86 6.93
N ILE A 221 20.79 -4.27 6.49
CA ILE A 221 20.68 -3.64 5.16
C ILE A 221 21.77 -2.58 4.98
N ILE A 222 21.91 -1.64 5.94
CA ILE A 222 22.92 -0.57 5.87
C ILE A 222 24.33 -1.16 5.83
N SER A 223 24.61 -2.15 6.67
CA SER A 223 25.91 -2.83 6.72
C SER A 223 26.23 -3.52 5.39
N TYR A 224 25.26 -4.24 4.82
CA TYR A 224 25.39 -4.86 3.50
C TYR A 224 25.74 -3.81 2.44
N LEU A 225 24.98 -2.72 2.35
CA LEU A 225 25.17 -1.70 1.31
C LEU A 225 26.54 -1.00 1.45
N ASN A 226 26.98 -0.74 2.68
CA ASN A 226 28.29 -0.15 2.95
C ASN A 226 29.43 -1.11 2.60
N ASN A 227 29.32 -2.39 2.97
CA ASN A 227 30.33 -3.41 2.70
C ASN A 227 30.47 -3.70 1.19
N HIS A 228 29.39 -3.50 0.42
CA HIS A 228 29.40 -3.65 -1.04
C HIS A 228 29.62 -2.32 -1.78
N HIS A 229 29.99 -1.25 -1.08
CA HIS A 229 30.27 0.08 -1.65
C HIS A 229 29.10 0.71 -2.44
N TYR A 230 27.86 0.37 -2.09
CA TYR A 230 26.64 0.88 -2.75
C TYR A 230 26.12 2.20 -2.15
N ALA A 231 26.78 2.76 -1.14
CA ALA A 231 26.31 3.94 -0.42
C ALA A 231 26.00 5.14 -1.33
N ASN A 232 26.88 5.46 -2.28
CA ASN A 232 26.67 6.57 -3.22
C ASN A 232 25.50 6.31 -4.17
N ASN A 233 25.35 5.09 -4.70
CA ASN A 233 24.22 4.72 -5.55
C ASN A 233 22.88 4.87 -4.81
N VAL A 234 22.85 4.45 -3.55
CA VAL A 234 21.67 4.54 -2.69
C VAL A 234 21.33 5.99 -2.37
N LYS A 235 22.33 6.84 -2.08
CA LYS A 235 22.12 8.29 -1.87
C LYS A 235 21.54 8.95 -3.13
N ALA A 236 22.14 8.68 -4.29
CA ALA A 236 21.68 9.21 -5.58
C ALA A 236 20.27 8.74 -5.96
N LEU A 237 19.94 7.47 -5.71
CA LEU A 237 18.56 6.98 -5.87
C LEU A 237 17.62 7.65 -4.88
N GLY A 238 18.06 7.85 -3.63
CA GLY A 238 17.34 8.55 -2.56
C GLY A 238 16.86 9.95 -2.97
N GLU A 239 17.69 10.71 -3.69
CA GLU A 239 17.32 12.04 -4.20
C GLU A 239 16.14 11.98 -5.19
N LYS A 240 15.95 10.84 -5.84
CA LYS A 240 14.91 10.59 -6.85
C LYS A 240 13.77 9.73 -6.32
N VAL A 241 13.68 9.47 -5.03
CA VAL A 241 12.53 8.75 -4.45
C VAL A 241 11.37 9.72 -4.24
N VAL A 242 10.22 9.39 -4.82
CA VAL A 242 8.93 10.02 -4.52
C VAL A 242 8.18 9.14 -3.54
N ILE A 243 7.63 9.74 -2.47
CA ILE A 243 6.83 9.03 -1.47
C ILE A 243 5.40 9.55 -1.56
N GLU A 244 4.47 8.65 -1.84
CA GLU A 244 3.03 8.91 -1.97
C GLU A 244 2.26 8.34 -0.76
N LYS A 245 1.08 8.91 -0.49
CA LYS A 245 0.22 8.59 0.65
C LYS A 245 -1.13 8.04 0.23
#